data_AF-A0A501XD21-F1
#
_entry.id   AF-A0A501XD21-F1
#
_cell.length_a   1.000
_cell.length_b   1.000
_cell.length_c   1.000
_cell.angle_alpha   90.00
_cell.angle_beta   90.00
_cell.angle_gamma   90.00
#
_symmetry.space_group_name_H-M   'P 1'
#
loop_
_entity.id
_entity.type
_entity.pdbx_description
1 polymer ?
#
loop_
_entity_poly.entity_id
_entity_poly.type
_entity_poly.pdbx_seq_one_letter_code
_entity_poly.pdbx_strand_id
1 'polypeptide(L)'
;MALFPIDELEALLILKAGNAEPISYGDVFRWFGHPFQRFQVGQLCAALEEVDSRQRAQDRPGLASLVVRQSDGLPGQGWWLSKDHDEWQGLFTGPEAARFVKQHQQRCFDYWQEDPGGEATASAAARPQRSGGSDKPGGEATASATARPKRSGGEIKK
;
A
#
# COMPACT_ATOMS: atom_id res chain seq x y z
N MET A 1 -19.71 14.33 -22.22
CA MET A 1 -19.27 12.95 -22.49
C MET A 1 -18.08 12.68 -21.60
N ALA A 2 -18.15 11.66 -20.74
CA ALA A 2 -16.99 11.25 -19.95
C ALA A 2 -15.91 10.73 -20.90
N LEU A 3 -14.66 11.18 -20.71
CA LEU A 3 -13.50 10.70 -21.48
C LEU A 3 -13.19 9.22 -21.21
N PHE A 4 -13.66 8.70 -20.08
CA PHE A 4 -13.43 7.34 -19.62
C PHE A 4 -14.77 6.73 -19.19
N PRO A 5 -15.36 5.83 -19.99
CA PRO A 5 -16.50 5.05 -19.54
C PRO A 5 -16.08 4.15 -18.37
N ILE A 6 -16.80 4.26 -17.24
CA ILE A 6 -16.43 3.59 -15.98
C ILE A 6 -16.42 2.08 -16.13
N ASP A 7 -17.42 1.51 -16.81
CA ASP A 7 -17.56 0.06 -16.98
C ASP A 7 -16.43 -0.54 -17.82
N GLU A 8 -15.98 0.16 -18.88
CA GLU A 8 -14.85 -0.29 -19.70
C GLU A 8 -13.51 -0.11 -18.98
N LEU A 9 -13.37 0.97 -18.20
CA LEU A 9 -12.18 1.20 -17.38
C LEU A 9 -12.04 0.10 -16.32
N GLU A 10 -13.14 -0.24 -15.64
CA GLU A 10 -13.20 -1.33 -14.68
C GLU A 10 -12.81 -2.67 -15.32
N ALA A 11 -13.41 -3.02 -16.46
CA ALA A 11 -13.11 -4.25 -17.18
C ALA A 11 -11.63 -4.35 -17.61
N LEU A 12 -11.04 -3.24 -18.10
CA LEU A 12 -9.62 -3.18 -18.44
C LEU A 12 -8.73 -3.43 -17.22
N LEU A 13 -9.08 -2.82 -16.07
CA LEU A 13 -8.30 -2.97 -14.85
C LEU A 13 -8.41 -4.39 -14.27
N ILE A 14 -9.60 -5.01 -14.31
CA ILE A 14 -9.80 -6.40 -13.90
C ILE A 14 -8.97 -7.33 -14.80
N LEU A 15 -9.00 -7.12 -16.12
CA LEU A 15 -8.18 -7.87 -17.07
C LEU A 15 -6.69 -7.76 -16.73
N LYS A 16 -6.22 -6.55 -16.40
CA LYS A 16 -4.82 -6.30 -16.02
C LYS A 16 -4.46 -6.90 -14.66
N ALA A 17 -5.38 -6.84 -13.70
CA ALA A 17 -5.23 -7.46 -12.38
C ALA A 17 -5.09 -8.98 -12.49
N GLY A 18 -5.93 -9.63 -13.30
CA GLY A 18 -5.86 -11.07 -13.55
C GLY A 18 -4.58 -11.53 -14.26
N ASN A 19 -3.93 -10.63 -15.01
CA ASN A 19 -2.61 -10.88 -15.61
C ASN A 19 -1.44 -10.49 -14.70
N ALA A 20 -1.70 -10.01 -13.49
CA ALA A 20 -0.70 -9.46 -12.57
C ALA A 20 0.16 -8.32 -13.18
N GLU A 21 -0.42 -7.54 -14.08
CA GLU A 21 0.27 -6.45 -14.79
C GLU A 21 -0.28 -5.08 -14.39
N PRO A 22 0.57 -4.14 -13.94
CA PRO A 22 0.16 -2.74 -13.83
C PRO A 22 0.00 -2.11 -15.22
N ILE A 23 -0.80 -1.06 -15.32
CA ILE A 23 -1.01 -0.30 -16.55
C ILE A 23 -0.56 1.14 -16.37
N SER A 24 0.14 1.71 -17.35
CA SER A 24 0.56 3.10 -17.24
C SER A 24 -0.59 4.07 -17.56
N TYR A 25 -0.56 5.27 -16.99
CA TYR A 25 -1.47 6.36 -17.40
C TYR A 25 -1.52 6.50 -18.93
N GLY A 26 -0.36 6.51 -19.60
CA GLY A 26 -0.31 6.64 -21.06
C GLY A 26 -0.98 5.48 -21.79
N ASP A 27 -0.87 4.25 -21.28
CA ASP A 27 -1.48 3.08 -21.90
C ASP A 27 -3.00 3.04 -21.71
N VAL A 28 -3.51 3.50 -20.56
CA VAL A 28 -4.96 3.68 -20.38
C VAL A 28 -5.50 4.65 -21.44
N PHE A 29 -4.85 5.81 -21.63
CA PHE A 29 -5.28 6.78 -22.64
C PHE A 29 -5.21 6.20 -24.06
N ARG A 30 -4.14 5.47 -24.40
CA ARG A 30 -4.01 4.78 -25.69
C ARG A 30 -5.11 3.75 -25.91
N TRP A 31 -5.47 2.99 -24.87
CA TRP A 31 -6.54 1.99 -24.94
C TRP A 31 -7.88 2.62 -25.35
N PHE A 32 -8.20 3.78 -24.78
CA PHE A 32 -9.40 4.55 -25.14
C PHE A 32 -9.25 5.40 -26.41
N GLY A 33 -8.12 5.31 -27.13
CA GLY A 33 -7.89 6.05 -28.37
C GLY A 33 -7.66 7.55 -28.17
N HIS A 34 -7.27 7.98 -26.97
CA HIS A 34 -7.05 9.39 -26.64
C HIS A 34 -5.55 9.69 -26.46
N PRO A 35 -5.06 10.85 -26.95
CA PRO A 35 -3.71 11.29 -26.62
C PRO A 35 -3.66 11.69 -25.15
N PHE A 36 -2.57 11.33 -24.47
CA PHE A 36 -2.36 11.73 -23.08
C PHE A 36 -2.20 13.26 -22.97
N GLN A 37 -3.08 13.92 -22.21
CA GLN A 37 -2.98 15.34 -21.90
C GLN A 37 -3.02 15.60 -20.39
N ARG A 38 -2.18 16.53 -19.91
CA ARG A 38 -2.03 16.79 -18.46
C ARG A 38 -3.32 17.21 -17.77
N PHE A 39 -4.18 17.98 -18.43
CA PHE A 39 -5.46 18.41 -17.86
C PHE A 39 -6.50 17.27 -17.75
N GLN A 40 -6.30 16.17 -18.49
CA GLN A 40 -7.19 15.00 -18.46
C GLN A 40 -6.85 14.04 -17.32
N VAL A 41 -5.68 14.21 -16.67
CA VAL A 41 -5.28 13.38 -15.52
C VAL A 41 -6.31 13.46 -14.39
N GLY A 42 -6.86 14.65 -14.12
CA GLY A 42 -7.91 14.81 -13.12
C GLY A 42 -9.19 14.03 -13.45
N GLN A 43 -9.55 13.95 -14.74
CA GLN A 43 -10.71 13.18 -15.19
C GLN A 43 -10.49 11.67 -15.03
N LEU A 44 -9.28 11.18 -15.32
CA LEU A 44 -8.95 9.78 -15.07
C LEU A 44 -8.92 9.48 -13.58
N CYS A 45 -8.36 10.37 -12.74
CA CYS A 45 -8.38 10.19 -11.29
C CYS A 45 -9.81 10.09 -10.75
N ALA A 46 -10.72 10.96 -11.19
CA ALA A 46 -12.14 10.90 -10.80
C ALA A 46 -12.81 9.59 -11.26
N ALA A 47 -12.49 9.12 -12.47
CA ALA A 47 -13.00 7.84 -12.97
C ALA A 47 -12.47 6.65 -12.15
N LEU A 48 -11.19 6.67 -11.76
CA LEU A 48 -10.59 5.64 -10.92
C LEU A 48 -11.17 5.63 -9.50
N GLU A 49 -11.46 6.80 -8.94
CA GLU A 49 -12.13 6.91 -7.63
C GLU A 49 -13.55 6.32 -7.67
N GLU A 50 -14.29 6.55 -8.76
CA GLU A 50 -15.59 5.93 -8.99
C GLU A 50 -15.49 4.40 -9.12
N VAL A 51 -14.51 3.88 -9.86
CA VAL A 51 -14.26 2.43 -9.95
C VAL A 51 -13.95 1.86 -8.56
N ASP A 52 -13.02 2.46 -7.81
CA ASP A 52 -12.66 2.00 -6.47
C ASP A 52 -13.85 2.05 -5.50
N SER A 53 -14.72 3.06 -5.63
CA SER A 53 -15.97 3.16 -4.86
C SER A 53 -16.91 1.98 -5.15
N ARG A 54 -17.07 1.60 -6.42
CA ARG A 54 -17.86 0.41 -6.83
C ARG A 54 -17.27 -0.88 -6.30
N GLN A 55 -15.95 -1.05 -6.41
CA GLN A 55 -15.27 -2.24 -5.89
C GLN A 55 -15.45 -2.37 -4.38
N ARG A 56 -15.32 -1.26 -3.65
CA ARG A 56 -15.50 -1.23 -2.20
C ARG A 56 -16.94 -1.53 -1.78
N ALA A 57 -17.92 -1.03 -2.52
CA ALA A 57 -19.33 -1.35 -2.28
C ALA A 57 -19.61 -2.86 -2.42
N GLN A 58 -18.73 -3.60 -3.09
CA GLN A 58 -18.78 -5.06 -3.27
C GLN A 58 -17.75 -5.80 -2.38
N ASP A 59 -17.10 -5.12 -1.43
CA ASP A 59 -16.01 -5.66 -0.59
C ASP A 59 -14.82 -6.23 -1.40
N ARG A 60 -14.60 -5.71 -2.61
CA ARG A 60 -13.50 -6.09 -3.51
C ARG A 60 -12.32 -5.12 -3.36
N PRO A 61 -11.07 -5.57 -3.60
CA PRO A 61 -9.91 -4.68 -3.56
C PRO A 61 -10.00 -3.61 -4.66
N GLY A 62 -9.60 -2.38 -4.31
CA GLY A 62 -9.49 -1.27 -5.25
C GLY A 62 -8.52 -1.58 -6.38
N LEU A 63 -8.86 -1.10 -7.57
CA LEU A 63 -8.12 -1.31 -8.82
C LEU A 63 -7.25 -0.10 -9.17
N ALA A 64 -7.49 1.07 -8.57
CA ALA A 64 -6.76 2.30 -8.89
C ALA A 64 -5.24 2.21 -8.62
N SER A 65 -4.80 1.32 -7.72
CA SER A 65 -3.36 1.09 -7.47
C SER A 65 -2.61 0.49 -8.66
N LEU A 66 -3.33 -0.11 -9.61
CA LEU A 66 -2.74 -0.70 -10.82
C LEU A 66 -2.35 0.35 -11.86
N VAL A 67 -2.93 1.55 -11.77
CA VAL A 67 -2.63 2.64 -12.70
C VAL A 67 -1.42 3.41 -12.22
N VAL A 68 -0.30 3.25 -12.92
CA VAL A 68 1.00 3.78 -12.51
C VAL A 68 1.52 4.83 -13.48
N ARG A 69 2.34 5.76 -12.98
CA ARG A 69 3.11 6.69 -13.80
C ARG A 69 4.24 5.95 -14.50
N GLN A 70 4.43 6.23 -15.79
CA GLN A 70 5.49 5.61 -16.60
C GLN A 70 6.90 5.96 -16.09
N SER A 71 7.07 7.11 -15.43
CA SER A 71 8.36 7.61 -14.92
C SER A 71 8.94 6.76 -13.79
N ASP A 72 8.11 6.44 -12.81
CA ASP A 72 8.52 5.94 -11.50
C ASP A 72 7.72 4.70 -11.05
N GLY A 73 6.73 4.26 -11.83
CA GLY A 73 5.91 3.09 -11.52
C GLY A 73 5.01 3.26 -10.30
N LEU A 74 4.80 4.51 -9.87
CA LEU A 74 3.96 4.85 -8.71
C LEU A 74 2.59 5.36 -9.17
N PRO A 75 1.52 5.13 -8.39
CA PRO A 75 0.20 5.65 -8.70
C PRO A 75 0.18 7.18 -8.58
N GLY A 76 -0.76 7.80 -9.28
CA GLY A 76 -0.92 9.25 -9.26
C GLY A 76 -1.24 9.78 -7.86
N GLN A 77 -0.98 11.08 -7.65
CA GLN A 77 -1.18 11.74 -6.35
C GLN A 77 -2.61 11.58 -5.80
N GLY A 78 -3.62 11.47 -6.68
CA GLY A 78 -5.01 11.24 -6.28
C GLY A 78 -5.21 9.95 -5.49
N TRP A 79 -4.49 8.88 -5.83
CA TRP A 79 -4.56 7.60 -5.10
C TRP A 79 -4.03 7.75 -3.66
N TRP A 80 -2.94 8.48 -3.47
CA TRP A 80 -2.34 8.70 -2.14
C TRP A 80 -3.20 9.58 -1.24
N LEU A 81 -3.99 10.49 -1.82
CA LEU A 81 -4.86 11.42 -1.09
C LEU A 81 -6.25 10.85 -0.80
N SER A 82 -6.57 9.66 -1.32
CA SER A 82 -7.80 8.95 -0.97
C SER A 82 -7.77 8.52 0.50
N LYS A 83 -8.93 8.59 1.17
CA LYS A 83 -9.07 8.45 2.64
C LYS A 83 -8.56 7.14 3.25
N ASP A 84 -8.31 6.12 2.43
CA ASP A 84 -7.84 4.80 2.89
C ASP A 84 -6.33 4.75 3.12
N HIS A 85 -5.59 5.74 2.64
CA HIS A 85 -4.13 5.79 2.76
C HIS A 85 -3.66 6.83 3.78
N ASP A 86 -4.55 7.25 4.69
CA ASP A 86 -4.24 8.21 5.78
C ASP A 86 -3.06 7.73 6.67
N GLU A 87 -2.79 6.42 6.65
CA GLU A 87 -1.65 5.78 7.31
C GLU A 87 -0.29 6.13 6.66
N TRP A 88 -0.26 6.56 5.40
CA TRP A 88 0.96 6.91 4.68
C TRP A 88 1.37 8.37 4.92
N GLN A 89 2.32 8.58 5.84
CA GLN A 89 2.88 9.91 6.14
C GLN A 89 4.19 10.22 5.38
N GLY A 90 4.60 9.34 4.47
CA GLY A 90 5.85 9.46 3.71
C GLY A 90 5.71 10.29 2.42
N LEU A 91 6.82 10.48 1.71
CA LEU A 91 6.81 11.10 0.39
C LEU A 91 6.04 10.22 -0.62
N PHE A 92 5.32 10.85 -1.56
CA PHE A 92 4.62 10.15 -2.66
C PHE A 92 5.55 9.62 -3.76
N THR A 93 6.86 9.67 -3.50
CA THR A 93 7.94 9.28 -4.40
C THR A 93 9.04 8.57 -3.62
N GLY A 94 9.83 7.77 -4.32
CA GLY A 94 10.99 7.08 -3.75
C GLY A 94 10.76 5.59 -3.41
N PRO A 95 11.78 4.93 -2.87
CA PRO A 95 11.81 3.48 -2.72
C PRO A 95 10.83 2.95 -1.67
N GLU A 96 10.49 3.76 -0.66
CA GLU A 96 9.54 3.38 0.38
C GLU A 96 8.10 3.40 -0.17
N ALA A 97 7.75 4.45 -0.91
CA ALA A 97 6.48 4.56 -1.63
C ALA A 97 6.29 3.38 -2.59
N ALA A 98 7.34 3.01 -3.33
CA ALA A 98 7.31 1.85 -4.22
C ALA A 98 7.03 0.53 -3.48
N ARG A 99 7.60 0.33 -2.29
CA ARG A 99 7.34 -0.87 -1.48
C ARG A 99 5.90 -0.91 -0.97
N PHE A 100 5.36 0.22 -0.53
CA PHE A 100 3.99 0.32 -0.04
C PHE A 100 2.97 0.02 -1.15
N VAL A 101 3.15 0.66 -2.31
CA VAL A 101 2.34 0.44 -3.52
C VAL A 101 2.43 -1.01 -3.96
N LYS A 102 3.63 -1.59 -4.00
CA LYS A 102 3.82 -2.98 -4.42
C LYS A 102 3.08 -3.96 -3.52
N GLN A 103 3.02 -3.72 -2.21
CA GLN A 103 2.22 -4.55 -1.30
C GLN A 103 0.73 -4.46 -1.60
N HIS A 104 0.22 -3.27 -1.93
CA HIS A 104 -1.19 -3.08 -2.29
C HIS A 104 -1.52 -3.73 -3.64
N GLN A 105 -0.65 -3.54 -4.64
CA GLN A 105 -0.77 -4.18 -5.94
C GLN A 105 -0.76 -5.70 -5.82
N GLN A 106 0.14 -6.27 -5.00
CA GLN A 106 0.21 -7.71 -4.78
C GLN A 106 -1.11 -8.25 -4.22
N ARG A 107 -1.69 -7.61 -3.20
CA ARG A 107 -3.00 -8.02 -2.66
C ARG A 107 -4.11 -8.00 -3.71
N CYS A 108 -4.09 -6.99 -4.58
CA CYS A 108 -5.03 -6.90 -5.69
C CYS A 108 -4.81 -8.04 -6.69
N PHE A 109 -3.56 -8.28 -7.11
CA PHE A 109 -3.21 -9.37 -8.02
C PHE A 109 -3.52 -10.75 -7.46
N ASP A 110 -3.27 -10.98 -6.17
CA ASP A 110 -3.57 -12.26 -5.52
C ASP A 110 -5.08 -12.51 -5.57
N TYR A 111 -5.90 -11.52 -5.21
CA TYR A 111 -7.37 -11.63 -5.25
C TYR A 111 -7.91 -11.95 -6.65
N TRP A 112 -7.46 -11.22 -7.69
CA TRP A 112 -7.99 -11.37 -9.04
C TRP A 112 -7.40 -12.56 -9.83
N GLN A 113 -6.24 -13.08 -9.43
CA GLN A 113 -5.72 -14.33 -9.98
C GLN A 113 -6.37 -15.56 -9.36
N GLU A 114 -6.71 -15.52 -8.07
CA GLU A 114 -7.38 -16.63 -7.39
C GLU A 114 -8.87 -16.72 -7.76
N ASP A 115 -9.53 -15.59 -8.03
CA ASP A 115 -10.96 -15.54 -8.40
C ASP A 115 -11.22 -14.67 -9.65
N PRO A 116 -10.93 -15.15 -10.87
CA PRO A 116 -11.14 -14.39 -12.11
C PRO A 116 -12.62 -14.19 -12.49
N GLY A 117 -13.56 -14.72 -11.69
CA GLY A 117 -15.00 -14.77 -11.98
C GLY A 117 -15.93 -14.14 -10.96
N GLY A 118 -15.44 -13.65 -9.81
CA GLY A 118 -16.29 -13.00 -8.80
C GLY A 118 -17.31 -13.91 -8.13
N GLU A 119 -17.13 -15.24 -8.15
CA GLU A 119 -18.09 -16.20 -7.56
C GLU A 119 -17.52 -17.03 -6.40
N ALA A 120 -16.20 -17.11 -6.18
CA ALA A 120 -15.66 -17.93 -5.09
C ALA A 120 -15.10 -17.11 -3.93
N THR A 121 -16.03 -16.66 -3.09
CA THR A 121 -15.89 -16.57 -1.63
C THR A 121 -14.95 -15.50 -1.06
N ALA A 122 -15.52 -14.72 -0.15
CA ALA A 122 -14.84 -14.02 0.93
C ALA A 122 -14.07 -15.00 1.84
N SER A 123 -13.04 -15.68 1.31
CA SER A 123 -12.22 -16.67 2.01
C SER A 123 -10.75 -16.25 2.03
N ALA A 124 -10.48 -14.98 2.37
CA ALA A 124 -9.14 -14.55 2.75
C ALA A 124 -9.11 -13.54 3.92
N ALA A 125 -10.26 -12.98 4.33
CA ALA A 125 -10.34 -12.08 5.50
C ALA A 125 -10.25 -12.80 6.85
N ALA A 126 -10.15 -14.14 6.88
CA ALA A 126 -9.88 -14.93 8.08
C ALA A 126 -8.47 -15.56 8.05
N ARG A 127 -7.43 -14.74 7.86
CA ARG A 127 -6.09 -15.10 8.33
C ARG A 127 -5.85 -14.37 9.66
N PRO A 128 -6.02 -15.03 10.82
CA PRO A 128 -5.49 -14.48 12.06
C PRO A 128 -3.97 -14.34 11.87
N GLN A 129 -3.46 -13.12 12.10
CA GLN A 129 -2.03 -12.92 12.23
C GLN A 129 -1.55 -13.87 13.33
N ARG A 130 -0.73 -14.86 12.93
CA ARG A 130 -0.03 -15.73 13.85
C ARG A 130 0.94 -14.84 14.61
N SER A 131 0.52 -14.38 15.78
CA SER A 131 1.34 -13.76 16.79
C SER A 131 2.47 -14.75 17.11
N GLY A 132 3.62 -14.54 16.47
CA GLY A 132 4.87 -15.17 16.85
C GLY A 132 5.23 -14.67 18.24
N GLY A 133 4.90 -15.47 19.25
CA GLY A 133 5.44 -15.31 20.58
C GLY A 133 6.95 -15.46 20.52
N SER A 134 7.66 -14.37 20.83
CA SER A 134 9.02 -14.49 21.34
C SER A 134 8.90 -14.69 22.84
N ASP A 135 8.97 -15.95 23.23
CA ASP A 135 9.39 -16.43 24.54
C ASP A 135 10.53 -15.56 25.08
N LYS A 136 10.27 -14.90 26.21
CA LYS A 136 11.32 -14.46 27.14
C LYS A 136 11.73 -15.68 27.97
N PRO A 137 13.00 -16.12 27.95
CA PRO A 137 13.51 -16.87 29.08
C PRO A 137 13.92 -15.89 30.18
N GLY A 138 13.24 -16.00 31.32
CA GLY A 138 13.69 -15.44 32.58
C GLY A 138 14.95 -16.16 33.07
N GLY A 139 15.88 -15.39 33.62
CA GLY A 139 17.10 -15.86 34.27
C GLY A 139 17.48 -14.87 35.36
N GLU A 140 17.08 -15.21 36.58
CA GLU A 140 17.27 -14.54 37.86
C GLU A 140 18.75 -14.47 38.27
N ALA A 141 19.21 -13.33 38.80
CA ALA A 141 20.38 -13.27 39.69
C ALA A 141 20.45 -11.95 40.49
N THR A 142 19.86 -12.01 41.69
CA THR A 142 20.39 -11.53 42.98
C THR A 142 20.83 -10.06 43.17
N ALA A 143 20.11 -9.40 44.07
CA ALA A 143 20.55 -8.25 44.84
C ALA A 143 21.67 -8.60 45.85
N SER A 144 22.68 -7.73 45.99
CA SER A 144 23.36 -7.39 47.27
C SER A 144 24.53 -6.40 47.06
N ALA A 145 24.92 -5.73 48.16
CA ALA A 145 25.96 -4.72 48.36
C ALA A 145 25.52 -3.28 48.00
N THR A 146 24.98 -2.46 48.91
CA THR A 146 25.42 -2.03 50.26
C THR A 146 26.84 -1.42 50.31
N ALA A 147 26.83 -0.11 50.54
CA ALA A 147 27.73 0.70 51.37
C ALA A 147 29.19 0.98 50.93
N ARG A 148 29.39 2.28 50.61
CA ARG A 148 30.26 3.23 51.35
C ARG A 148 31.74 2.87 51.53
N PRO A 149 32.67 3.51 50.82
CA PRO A 149 34.05 3.59 51.28
C PRO A 149 34.20 4.61 52.41
N LYS A 150 34.76 4.17 53.55
CA LYS A 150 35.29 5.05 54.59
C LYS A 150 36.80 5.27 54.36
N ARG A 151 37.14 6.57 54.27
CA ARG A 151 38.25 7.33 54.88
C ARG A 151 39.71 6.86 54.79
N SER A 152 40.52 7.91 54.61
CA SER A 152 41.83 8.22 55.23
C SER A 152 42.98 8.10 54.23
N GLY A 153 43.88 9.06 54.03
CA GLY A 153 44.20 10.34 54.70
C GLY A 153 45.55 10.86 54.15
N GLY A 154 45.88 12.13 54.45
CA GLY A 154 47.19 12.77 54.21
C GLY A 154 47.29 13.57 52.91
N GLU A 155 47.23 14.90 52.91
CA GLU A 155 48.31 15.87 53.21
C GLU A 155 49.48 15.72 52.19
N ILE A 156 49.96 16.73 51.46
CA ILE A 156 50.78 17.87 51.93
C ILE A 156 50.85 18.98 50.86
N LYS A 157 50.89 20.23 51.36
CA LYS A 157 51.20 21.52 50.73
C LYS A 157 52.42 21.53 49.78
N LYS A 158 52.39 22.38 48.76
CA LYS A 158 53.24 23.59 48.64
C LYS A 158 52.74 24.48 47.50
#